data_AF-A0AAV8WVX8-F1
#
_entry.id   AF-A0AAV8WVX8-F1
#
_cell.length_a   1.000
_cell.length_b   1.000
_cell.length_c   1.000
_cell.angle_alpha   90.00
_cell.angle_beta   90.00
_cell.angle_gamma   90.00
#
_symmetry.space_group_name_H-M   'P 1'
#
loop_
_entity.id
_entity.type
_entity.pdbx_description
1 polymer ?
#
loop_
_entity_poly.entity_id
_entity_poly.type
_entity_poly.pdbx_seq_one_letter_code
_entity_poly.pdbx_strand_id
1 'polypeptide(L)'
;MWHFKLKYFQISIPKRCLEKKYYSDSVKSTTATVLPTQNAASFGLPEKGQKLETTEHKVFSDIKIQSNTSDIIKTSPFLTSDLPNLKPVTAIIDSRSVPFDDIPGPRTLRLISKFWGTIPVMGTEVAVSIIQSFLSGGKFFGGILSWGGNAKFFKKFFDIYGPVVRLHGPFGSDVVLLSRPEHASAVFQNEGPYPARCCLDSVEKYRSEYRRYRQAGPFLMYGPDWENLRKTIEQSLHKSVTQQCEQIESICEEFIQRICTIRNKQDEMPPNFKNEIYKWCLECLCSVTLNKKLGFLDSSGLSATSDPGRLLDGLTGATEAIRKCEYGFHLWKFMETPAWKLLVKNCDMIDSVLNKHVQRGITSLRDKKDKNVTLENISLLEILLLKEGVVAEDIMTVLLDMFLIGVNATAHTVAFLFYHLARNPRCQIKLYEEVKTSGENLSKENLKNMKYLQACIKESLRLDPPIPILSRLLNNDLVIHHYLIPKGTHILFATHLNTFREEYFEDAQKFKPERWLSNELGGFGNEFQAFASLPFGHGPKACLAKEIVEMEMAVLLVKVFKKFRLEYNYGDIQSSNELLASPTKPLKFRFISRV
;
A
#
# COMPACT_ATOMS: atom_id res chain seq x y z
N MET A 1 -17.32 15.39 47.28
CA MET A 1 -17.17 14.35 48.33
C MET A 1 -17.51 12.97 47.75
N TRP A 2 -16.80 12.54 46.70
CA TRP A 2 -16.91 11.19 46.12
C TRP A 2 -15.50 10.59 46.05
N HIS A 3 -14.96 10.29 47.23
CA HIS A 3 -13.87 9.35 47.42
C HIS A 3 -14.51 8.10 47.98
N PHE A 4 -14.51 6.97 47.26
CA PHE A 4 -14.26 5.64 47.82
C PHE A 4 -14.27 4.54 46.74
N LYS A 5 -13.29 3.64 46.86
CA LYS A 5 -13.14 2.29 46.26
C LYS A 5 -12.60 2.16 44.82
N LEU A 6 -11.28 2.30 44.68
CA LEU A 6 -10.44 1.56 43.72
C LEU A 6 -9.18 1.05 44.45
N LYS A 7 -9.35 0.28 45.53
CA LYS A 7 -8.23 -0.20 46.38
C LYS A 7 -7.84 -1.67 46.22
N TYR A 8 -8.40 -2.39 45.24
CA TYR A 8 -8.07 -3.81 45.02
C TYR A 8 -8.03 -4.18 43.52
N PHE A 9 -7.05 -3.65 42.80
CA PHE A 9 -6.51 -4.27 41.58
C PHE A 9 -5.01 -3.97 41.54
N GLN A 10 -4.23 -4.68 42.37
CA GLN A 10 -2.79 -4.79 42.16
C GLN A 10 -2.55 -5.80 41.04
N ILE A 11 -2.58 -5.33 39.79
CA ILE A 11 -1.99 -6.05 38.68
C ILE A 11 -0.49 -5.71 38.72
N SER A 12 0.33 -6.70 39.08
CA SER A 12 1.79 -6.62 39.00
C SER A 12 2.18 -6.45 37.53
N ILE A 13 2.59 -5.24 37.14
CA ILE A 13 3.15 -4.94 35.81
C ILE A 13 4.67 -5.14 35.90
N PRO A 14 5.29 -5.99 35.05
CA PRO A 14 6.75 -6.08 34.97
C PRO A 14 7.34 -4.71 34.61
N LYS A 15 8.31 -4.22 35.39
CA LYS A 15 9.01 -2.93 35.20
C LYS A 15 9.50 -2.66 33.77
N ARG A 16 9.66 -3.70 32.94
CA ARG A 16 10.06 -3.63 31.53
C ARG A 16 9.06 -2.98 30.58
N CYS A 17 7.80 -2.80 30.98
CA CYS A 17 6.76 -2.17 30.12
C CYS A 17 6.71 -0.63 30.22
N LEU A 18 7.36 -0.03 31.22
CA LEU A 18 7.28 1.41 31.49
C LEU A 18 8.43 2.24 30.90
N GLU A 19 9.48 1.61 30.36
CA GLU A 19 10.69 2.32 29.90
C GLU A 19 10.76 2.61 28.40
N LYS A 20 9.76 2.26 27.59
CA LYS A 20 9.77 2.59 26.16
C LYS A 20 8.99 3.88 25.89
N LYS A 21 9.69 5.00 26.03
CA LYS A 21 9.31 6.27 25.39
C LYS A 21 9.28 6.04 23.87
N TYR A 22 8.08 5.98 23.31
CA TYR A 22 7.88 6.13 21.88
C TYR A 22 7.85 7.64 21.58
N TYR A 23 8.70 8.06 20.64
CA TYR A 23 9.00 9.44 20.24
C TYR A 23 9.75 10.28 21.30
N SER A 24 10.81 10.95 20.81
CA SER A 24 11.86 11.69 21.54
C SER A 24 13.02 10.86 22.10
N ASP A 25 14.19 11.08 21.48
CA ASP A 25 15.56 11.05 22.02
C ASP A 25 16.53 10.19 21.19
N SER A 26 16.97 10.73 20.05
CA SER A 26 18.19 10.29 19.37
C SER A 26 19.25 11.39 19.43
N VAL A 27 19.74 11.70 20.63
CA VAL A 27 21.04 12.37 20.82
C VAL A 27 21.67 11.84 22.12
N LYS A 28 22.63 10.92 22.00
CA LYS A 28 23.97 11.00 22.60
C LYS A 28 24.78 9.73 22.38
N SER A 29 26.08 9.95 22.32
CA SER A 29 27.16 9.13 21.78
C SER A 29 27.70 8.05 22.73
N THR A 30 28.18 6.95 22.13
CA THR A 30 29.37 6.14 22.46
C THR A 30 29.72 5.85 23.92
N THR A 31 29.71 4.57 24.33
CA THR A 31 30.93 3.75 24.63
C THR A 31 30.56 2.32 25.02
N ALA A 32 31.34 1.36 24.53
CA ALA A 32 31.22 -0.07 24.83
C ALA A 32 31.90 -0.41 26.16
N THR A 33 31.35 -1.35 26.93
CA THR A 33 32.16 -2.27 27.76
C THR A 33 31.40 -3.58 28.01
N VAL A 34 32.09 -4.68 27.70
CA VAL A 34 31.73 -6.09 27.94
C VAL A 34 31.96 -6.44 29.42
N LEU A 35 31.18 -7.37 30.00
CA LEU A 35 31.57 -8.46 30.93
C LEU A 35 30.31 -9.21 31.49
N PRO A 36 30.43 -10.44 32.06
CA PRO A 36 29.55 -11.57 31.72
C PRO A 36 28.77 -12.22 32.89
N THR A 37 27.82 -13.09 32.53
CA THR A 37 27.30 -14.29 33.24
C THR A 37 26.71 -14.17 34.66
N GLN A 38 25.45 -14.61 34.90
CA GLN A 38 25.02 -15.99 35.20
C GLN A 38 23.59 -16.05 35.81
N ASN A 39 22.84 -17.09 35.41
CA ASN A 39 21.76 -17.83 36.08
C ASN A 39 20.52 -17.13 36.70
N ALA A 40 19.34 -17.36 36.10
CA ALA A 40 18.12 -17.67 36.84
C ALA A 40 17.08 -18.43 35.98
N ALA A 41 16.86 -19.70 36.36
CA ALA A 41 15.69 -20.55 36.26
C ALA A 41 14.66 -20.37 35.11
N SER A 42 14.60 -21.44 34.32
CA SER A 42 13.61 -21.83 33.33
C SER A 42 12.15 -21.87 33.84
N PHE A 43 11.25 -21.19 33.13
CA PHE A 43 9.86 -21.58 32.97
C PHE A 43 9.57 -21.64 31.47
N GLY A 44 9.28 -22.85 30.98
CA GLY A 44 9.14 -23.17 29.56
C GLY A 44 7.94 -22.49 28.90
N LEU A 45 8.22 -21.68 27.89
CA LEU A 45 7.28 -21.33 26.83
C LEU A 45 7.60 -22.24 25.63
N PRO A 46 6.61 -22.75 24.89
CA PRO A 46 6.87 -23.60 23.73
C PRO A 46 7.67 -22.82 22.68
N GLU A 47 8.76 -23.41 22.21
CA GLU A 47 9.56 -22.90 21.08
C GLU A 47 8.65 -22.65 19.87
N LYS A 48 8.47 -21.39 19.49
CA LYS A 48 7.69 -20.98 18.33
C LYS A 48 8.63 -20.43 17.27
N GLY A 49 8.65 -21.11 16.12
CA GLY A 49 9.32 -20.73 14.89
C GLY A 49 10.80 -21.13 14.87
N GLN A 50 11.17 -22.04 13.96
CA GLN A 50 12.58 -22.22 13.59
C GLN A 50 13.16 -20.85 13.23
N LYS A 51 14.12 -20.36 14.02
CA LYS A 51 15.01 -19.30 13.59
C LYS A 51 15.77 -19.83 12.37
N LEU A 52 15.73 -19.10 11.27
CA LEU A 52 16.67 -19.33 10.17
C LEU A 52 18.08 -19.14 10.72
N GLU A 53 18.94 -20.15 10.57
CA GLU A 53 20.36 -20.01 10.90
C GLU A 53 21.01 -18.96 10.00
N THR A 54 21.61 -17.95 10.62
CA THR A 54 22.15 -16.73 10.02
C THR A 54 23.50 -16.92 9.29
N THR A 55 23.76 -18.08 8.68
CA THR A 55 25.10 -18.47 8.23
C THR A 55 25.26 -18.76 6.73
N GLU A 56 24.33 -18.33 5.88
CA GLU A 56 24.35 -18.69 4.45
C GLU A 56 24.77 -17.55 3.50
N HIS A 57 25.52 -16.56 4.00
CA HIS A 57 25.81 -15.32 3.28
C HIS A 57 26.84 -15.40 2.15
N LYS A 58 27.65 -16.46 2.08
CA LYS A 58 28.79 -16.55 1.13
C LYS A 58 28.53 -17.45 -0.09
N VAL A 59 27.34 -17.99 -0.27
CA VAL A 59 27.16 -19.15 -1.16
C VAL A 59 26.78 -18.78 -2.60
N PHE A 60 26.28 -17.57 -2.89
CA PHE A 60 25.61 -17.32 -4.19
C PHE A 60 26.16 -16.18 -5.07
N SER A 61 27.23 -15.49 -4.65
CA SER A 61 27.83 -14.35 -5.40
C SER A 61 28.33 -14.71 -6.81
N ASP A 62 28.62 -15.99 -7.07
CA ASP A 62 29.30 -16.45 -8.29
C ASP A 62 28.35 -16.88 -9.43
N ILE A 63 27.02 -16.82 -9.21
CA ILE A 63 26.05 -17.25 -10.23
C ILE A 63 25.90 -16.17 -11.30
N LYS A 64 26.35 -16.47 -12.53
CA LYS A 64 26.22 -15.57 -13.69
C LYS A 64 24.76 -15.46 -14.12
N ILE A 65 24.24 -14.23 -14.16
CA ILE A 65 22.92 -13.91 -14.71
C ILE A 65 23.10 -13.49 -16.18
N GLN A 66 22.41 -14.14 -17.13
CA GLN A 66 22.33 -13.60 -18.49
C GLN A 66 21.45 -12.34 -18.46
N SER A 67 22.06 -11.17 -18.62
CA SER A 67 21.34 -9.93 -18.93
C SER A 67 21.55 -9.61 -20.40
N ASN A 68 20.61 -9.99 -21.26
CA ASN A 68 20.51 -9.42 -22.60
C ASN A 68 19.88 -8.03 -22.54
N THR A 69 20.57 -7.08 -21.90
CA THR A 69 20.32 -5.63 -22.04
C THR A 69 21.54 -4.91 -21.50
N SER A 70 22.23 -4.21 -22.40
CA SER A 70 23.33 -3.30 -22.11
C SER A 70 22.96 -2.28 -21.03
N ASP A 71 23.96 -1.91 -20.23
CA ASP A 71 23.93 -0.87 -19.21
C ASP A 71 23.39 0.47 -19.75
N ILE A 72 22.08 0.69 -19.63
CA ILE A 72 21.48 2.01 -19.60
C ILE A 72 20.35 1.98 -18.57
N ILE A 73 20.70 2.22 -17.30
CA ILE A 73 19.71 2.55 -16.26
C ILE A 73 19.18 3.95 -16.56
N LYS A 74 18.24 4.03 -17.51
CA LYS A 74 17.27 5.13 -17.59
C LYS A 74 15.94 4.56 -17.12
N THR A 75 15.66 4.79 -15.85
CA THR A 75 14.39 4.48 -15.19
C THR A 75 13.27 5.27 -15.83
N SER A 76 12.66 4.76 -16.89
CA SER A 76 11.42 5.35 -17.42
C SER A 76 10.24 4.55 -16.88
N PRO A 77 9.34 5.15 -16.09
CA PRO A 77 8.10 4.48 -15.70
C PRO A 77 7.27 4.12 -16.94
N PHE A 78 6.44 3.08 -16.82
CA PHE A 78 5.60 2.56 -17.91
C PHE A 78 4.55 3.59 -18.31
N LEU A 79 3.87 4.21 -17.35
CA LEU A 79 3.18 5.48 -17.53
C LEU A 79 4.20 6.62 -17.45
N THR A 80 4.37 7.39 -18.53
CA THR A 80 5.15 8.64 -18.49
C THR A 80 4.50 9.58 -17.47
N SER A 81 5.14 9.70 -16.31
CA SER A 81 4.77 10.65 -15.27
C SER A 81 6.06 11.19 -14.67
N ASP A 82 6.92 11.76 -15.52
CA ASP A 82 7.88 12.71 -15.01
C ASP A 82 7.04 13.94 -14.64
N LEU A 83 6.62 13.98 -13.38
CA LEU A 83 6.00 15.16 -12.82
C LEU A 83 6.95 16.34 -13.12
N PRO A 84 6.42 17.50 -13.52
CA PRO A 84 7.27 18.60 -13.91
C PRO A 84 8.29 18.92 -12.83
N ASN A 85 9.53 19.18 -13.26
CA ASN A 85 10.58 19.68 -12.37
C ASN A 85 10.15 21.05 -11.85
N LEU A 86 9.50 21.04 -10.69
CA LEU A 86 9.09 22.25 -9.99
C LEU A 86 10.32 22.97 -9.47
N LYS A 87 10.28 24.31 -9.48
CA LYS A 87 11.28 25.10 -8.78
C LYS A 87 11.23 24.74 -7.29
N PRO A 88 12.37 24.43 -6.65
CA PRO A 88 12.39 24.07 -5.25
C PRO A 88 11.82 25.22 -4.42
N VAL A 89 10.73 24.95 -3.71
CA VAL A 89 10.15 25.89 -2.74
C VAL A 89 11.13 25.99 -1.59
N THR A 90 11.93 27.07 -1.59
CA THR A 90 12.83 27.37 -0.49
C THR A 90 11.98 27.82 0.69
N ALA A 91 12.05 27.09 1.80
CA ALA A 91 11.40 27.48 3.05
C ALA A 91 12.07 28.76 3.58
N ILE A 92 11.68 29.93 3.08
CA ILE A 92 12.05 31.20 3.67
C ILE A 92 11.14 31.35 4.89
N ILE A 93 11.69 31.05 6.07
CA ILE A 93 11.06 31.38 7.34
C ILE A 93 11.11 32.91 7.46
N ASP A 94 10.14 33.58 6.87
CA ASP A 94 9.96 35.03 6.99
C ASP A 94 9.32 35.35 8.35
N SER A 95 9.67 36.52 8.87
CA SER A 95 9.03 37.22 10.00
C SER A 95 7.49 37.33 9.91
N ARG A 96 6.92 37.08 8.73
CA ARG A 96 5.48 37.09 8.43
C ARG A 96 4.79 35.73 8.60
N SER A 97 5.53 34.66 8.94
CA SER A 97 4.93 33.35 9.16
C SER A 97 4.08 33.33 10.44
N VAL A 98 2.89 32.75 10.33
CA VAL A 98 1.92 32.63 11.42
C VAL A 98 2.24 31.38 12.25
N PRO A 99 2.13 31.44 13.59
CA PRO A 99 2.39 30.30 14.46
C PRO A 99 1.52 29.07 14.18
N PHE A 100 2.06 27.89 14.53
CA PHE A 100 1.37 26.59 14.43
C PHE A 100 0.02 26.56 15.18
N ASP A 101 -0.10 27.29 16.29
CA ASP A 101 -1.29 27.37 17.15
C ASP A 101 -2.47 28.12 16.54
N ASP A 102 -2.21 28.89 15.49
CA ASP A 102 -3.23 29.67 14.78
C ASP A 102 -3.80 28.93 13.56
N ILE A 103 -3.32 27.70 13.27
CA ILE A 103 -3.93 26.86 12.24
C ILE A 103 -5.37 26.52 12.65
N PRO A 104 -6.37 26.77 11.80
CA PRO A 104 -7.77 26.55 12.13
C PRO A 104 -8.10 25.05 12.26
N GLY A 105 -9.05 24.72 13.12
CA GLY A 105 -9.51 23.35 13.35
C GLY A 105 -10.54 23.25 14.49
N PRO A 106 -11.08 22.06 14.77
CA PRO A 106 -12.13 21.90 15.77
C PRO A 106 -11.65 22.23 17.18
N ARG A 107 -12.32 23.20 17.81
CA ARG A 107 -12.04 23.62 19.20
C ARG A 107 -12.28 22.50 20.21
N THR A 108 -13.22 21.58 19.92
CA THR A 108 -13.51 20.42 20.78
C THR A 108 -12.30 19.52 20.96
N LEU A 109 -11.59 19.21 19.86
CA LEU A 109 -10.36 18.40 19.92
C LEU A 109 -9.25 19.12 20.69
N ARG A 110 -9.13 20.44 20.56
CA ARG A 110 -8.18 21.26 21.33
C ARG A 110 -8.49 21.27 22.84
N LEU A 111 -9.77 21.28 23.22
CA LEU A 111 -10.15 21.18 24.62
C LEU A 111 -9.82 19.79 25.16
N ILE A 112 -10.19 18.75 24.41
CA ILE A 112 -9.91 17.35 24.73
C ILE A 112 -8.40 17.09 24.87
N SER A 113 -7.55 17.63 23.99
CA SER A 113 -6.08 17.48 24.05
C SER A 113 -5.46 18.03 25.34
N LYS A 114 -6.01 19.12 25.89
CA LYS A 114 -5.57 19.66 27.19
C LYS A 114 -5.87 18.72 28.36
N PHE A 115 -6.99 18.01 28.31
CA PHE A 115 -7.32 16.99 29.32
C PHE A 115 -6.38 15.78 29.22
N TRP A 116 -5.95 15.39 28.01
CA TRP A 116 -5.05 14.25 27.80
C TRP A 116 -3.68 14.38 28.45
N GLY A 117 -3.14 15.60 28.60
CA GLY A 117 -1.87 15.84 29.29
C GLY A 117 -1.86 15.40 30.76
N THR A 118 -3.02 15.07 31.34
CA THR A 118 -3.17 14.64 32.73
C THR A 118 -3.52 13.15 32.92
N ILE A 119 -3.74 12.40 31.83
CA ILE A 119 -4.19 11.00 31.88
C ILE A 119 -2.99 10.04 31.70
N PRO A 120 -2.85 8.97 32.51
CA PRO A 120 -1.76 7.99 32.35
C PRO A 120 -1.78 7.30 30.98
N VAL A 121 -0.60 6.89 30.49
CA VAL A 121 -0.35 6.29 29.16
C VAL A 121 -1.29 5.13 28.77
N MET A 122 -1.74 4.33 29.75
CA MET A 122 -2.70 3.24 29.48
C MET A 122 -4.13 3.78 29.23
N GLY A 123 -4.53 4.81 29.97
CA GLY A 123 -5.82 5.48 29.78
C GLY A 123 -5.88 6.28 28.48
N THR A 124 -4.75 6.68 27.92
CA THR A 124 -4.68 7.51 26.72
C THR A 124 -4.82 6.73 25.44
N GLU A 125 -4.18 5.57 25.27
CA GLU A 125 -4.44 4.74 24.08
C GLU A 125 -5.85 4.15 24.13
N VAL A 126 -6.36 3.78 25.31
CA VAL A 126 -7.77 3.40 25.50
C VAL A 126 -8.69 4.53 25.07
N ALA A 127 -8.38 5.76 25.38
CA ALA A 127 -9.25 6.86 25.00
C ALA A 127 -9.03 7.44 23.60
N VAL A 128 -7.83 7.32 23.04
CA VAL A 128 -7.57 7.46 21.60
C VAL A 128 -8.39 6.42 20.86
N SER A 129 -8.48 5.21 21.39
CA SER A 129 -9.37 4.17 20.87
C SER A 129 -10.84 4.51 21.03
N ILE A 130 -11.26 5.14 22.13
CA ILE A 130 -12.64 5.63 22.32
C ILE A 130 -12.94 6.72 21.30
N ILE A 131 -12.04 7.67 21.13
CA ILE A 131 -12.19 8.78 20.17
C ILE A 131 -12.12 8.25 18.75
N GLN A 132 -11.21 7.34 18.42
CA GLN A 132 -11.13 6.73 17.10
C GLN A 132 -12.35 5.87 16.81
N SER A 133 -12.88 5.14 17.79
CA SER A 133 -14.16 4.43 17.66
C SER A 133 -15.35 5.39 17.53
N PHE A 134 -15.36 6.51 18.27
CA PHE A 134 -16.38 7.56 18.22
C PHE A 134 -16.34 8.33 16.89
N LEU A 135 -15.12 8.65 16.43
CA LEU A 135 -14.86 9.30 15.16
C LEU A 135 -15.10 8.32 14.01
N SER A 136 -14.81 7.01 14.15
CA SER A 136 -14.93 5.96 13.11
C SER A 136 -16.31 5.31 13.02
N GLY A 137 -17.28 5.76 13.80
CA GLY A 137 -18.69 5.37 13.66
C GLY A 137 -19.05 4.10 14.40
N GLY A 138 -18.50 3.91 15.60
CA GLY A 138 -18.91 2.84 16.51
C GLY A 138 -20.42 2.81 16.71
N LYS A 139 -21.04 1.64 16.51
CA LYS A 139 -22.50 1.37 16.57
C LYS A 139 -23.20 1.74 17.89
N PHE A 140 -22.46 2.17 18.92
CA PHE A 140 -23.00 2.39 20.27
C PHE A 140 -23.62 3.78 20.53
N PHE A 141 -23.33 4.79 19.70
CA PHE A 141 -23.85 6.15 19.87
C PHE A 141 -24.19 6.82 18.52
N GLY A 142 -25.12 6.23 17.77
CA GLY A 142 -25.83 6.95 16.69
C GLY A 142 -24.97 7.73 15.70
N GLY A 143 -24.15 7.02 14.91
CA GLY A 143 -23.89 7.32 13.48
C GLY A 143 -23.60 8.76 12.99
N ILE A 144 -23.12 9.69 13.82
CA ILE A 144 -22.85 11.08 13.37
C ILE A 144 -21.48 11.24 12.68
N LEU A 145 -20.56 10.29 12.89
CA LEU A 145 -19.19 10.32 12.38
C LEU A 145 -18.82 8.90 11.94
N SER A 146 -19.19 8.45 10.75
CA SER A 146 -18.66 7.20 10.20
C SER A 146 -17.44 7.49 9.31
N TRP A 147 -16.33 6.76 9.52
CA TRP A 147 -15.14 6.85 8.65
C TRP A 147 -15.33 6.18 7.29
N GLY A 148 -16.50 5.56 7.04
CA GLY A 148 -16.87 4.93 5.76
C GLY A 148 -17.12 5.92 4.60
N GLY A 149 -16.52 7.10 4.66
CA GLY A 149 -16.68 8.18 3.69
C GLY A 149 -15.60 9.23 3.83
N ASN A 150 -14.34 8.82 4.03
CA ASN A 150 -13.19 9.69 4.29
C ASN A 150 -13.16 10.96 3.42
N ALA A 151 -13.44 10.87 2.12
CA ALA A 151 -13.54 12.06 1.25
C ALA A 151 -14.59 13.09 1.74
N LYS A 152 -15.81 12.66 2.09
CA LYS A 152 -16.88 13.56 2.59
C LYS A 152 -16.51 14.19 3.94
N PHE A 153 -15.82 13.43 4.79
CA PHE A 153 -15.32 13.92 6.07
C PHE A 153 -14.28 15.02 5.87
N PHE A 154 -13.20 14.74 5.14
CA PHE A 154 -12.13 15.72 4.88
C PHE A 154 -12.68 16.97 4.18
N LYS A 155 -13.59 16.79 3.20
CA LYS A 155 -14.27 17.90 2.53
C LYS A 155 -14.96 18.83 3.53
N LYS A 156 -15.72 18.29 4.48
CA LYS A 156 -16.40 19.09 5.51
C LYS A 156 -15.43 19.93 6.35
N PHE A 157 -14.24 19.41 6.67
CA PHE A 157 -13.24 20.19 7.39
C PHE A 157 -12.69 21.34 6.54
N PHE A 158 -12.39 21.08 5.27
CA PHE A 158 -11.90 22.13 4.38
C PHE A 158 -12.96 23.19 4.07
N ASP A 159 -14.23 22.79 3.96
CA ASP A 159 -15.35 23.72 3.75
C ASP A 159 -15.54 24.67 4.96
N ILE A 160 -15.22 24.22 6.18
CA ILE A 160 -15.39 25.01 7.42
C ILE A 160 -14.13 25.83 7.77
N TYR A 161 -12.95 25.21 7.67
CA TYR A 161 -11.70 25.76 8.21
C TYR A 161 -10.72 26.25 7.13
N GLY A 162 -11.02 26.02 5.85
CA GLY A 162 -10.15 26.41 4.75
C GLY A 162 -9.12 25.34 4.37
N PRO A 163 -8.07 25.70 3.60
CA PRO A 163 -7.24 24.73 2.89
C PRO A 163 -6.19 24.00 3.75
N VAL A 164 -5.92 24.48 4.97
CA VAL A 164 -4.98 23.92 5.96
C VAL A 164 -5.73 23.79 7.27
N VAL A 165 -5.80 22.57 7.82
CA VAL A 165 -6.60 22.30 9.03
C VAL A 165 -5.80 21.49 10.04
N ARG A 166 -5.78 21.92 11.31
CA ARG A 166 -5.11 21.21 12.41
C ARG A 166 -6.10 20.40 13.23
N LEU A 167 -5.88 19.10 13.28
CA LEU A 167 -6.54 18.19 14.21
C LEU A 167 -5.62 17.98 15.40
N HIS A 168 -6.09 18.41 16.57
CA HIS A 168 -5.32 18.23 17.81
C HIS A 168 -5.38 16.76 18.23
N GLY A 169 -4.20 16.14 18.31
CA GLY A 169 -4.04 14.77 18.75
C GLY A 169 -3.86 14.65 20.27
N PRO A 170 -3.91 13.43 20.81
CA PRO A 170 -3.42 13.16 22.16
C PRO A 170 -1.93 13.58 22.28
N PHE A 171 -1.54 14.18 23.41
CA PHE A 171 -0.15 14.52 23.72
C PHE A 171 0.64 15.35 22.68
N GLY A 172 -0.05 16.16 21.87
CA GLY A 172 0.61 17.00 20.87
C GLY A 172 1.01 16.26 19.59
N SER A 173 0.58 15.00 19.40
CA SER A 173 0.67 14.28 18.13
C SER A 173 -0.35 14.81 17.13
N ASP A 174 -0.18 16.07 16.74
CA ASP A 174 -1.12 16.78 15.89
C ASP A 174 -1.03 16.35 14.44
N VAL A 175 -2.18 16.36 13.78
CA VAL A 175 -2.31 16.01 12.37
C VAL A 175 -2.76 17.24 11.60
N VAL A 176 -2.03 17.62 10.57
CA VAL A 176 -2.42 18.70 9.66
C VAL A 176 -2.97 18.12 8.37
N LEU A 177 -4.17 18.54 7.99
CA LEU A 177 -4.81 18.18 6.74
C LEU A 177 -4.51 19.26 5.70
N LEU A 178 -4.06 18.84 4.52
CA LEU A 178 -3.80 19.72 3.38
C LEU A 178 -4.73 19.37 2.22
N SER A 179 -5.41 20.38 1.70
CA SER A 179 -6.33 20.21 0.58
C SER A 179 -5.76 20.63 -0.77
N ARG A 180 -4.68 21.40 -0.83
CA ARG A 180 -4.19 22.03 -2.06
C ARG A 180 -2.97 21.29 -2.63
N PRO A 181 -2.91 21.02 -3.96
CA PRO A 181 -1.76 20.37 -4.59
C PRO A 181 -0.45 21.15 -4.42
N GLU A 182 -0.50 22.47 -4.36
CA GLU A 182 0.66 23.33 -4.13
C GLU A 182 1.29 23.04 -2.76
N HIS A 183 0.44 22.86 -1.74
CA HIS A 183 0.88 22.52 -0.39
C HIS A 183 1.44 21.10 -0.33
N ALA A 184 0.82 20.16 -1.06
CA ALA A 184 1.33 18.80 -1.17
C ALA A 184 2.72 18.78 -1.80
N SER A 185 2.90 19.50 -2.90
CA SER A 185 4.17 19.65 -3.59
C SER A 185 5.27 20.21 -2.69
N ALA A 186 4.98 21.28 -1.93
CA ALA A 186 5.93 21.85 -0.98
C ALA A 186 6.43 20.83 0.06
N VAL A 187 5.55 19.95 0.56
CA VAL A 187 5.97 18.89 1.50
C VAL A 187 6.85 17.86 0.81
N PHE A 188 6.46 17.37 -0.37
CA PHE A 188 7.28 16.38 -1.08
C PHE A 188 8.66 16.91 -1.47
N GLN A 189 8.77 18.17 -1.87
CA GLN A 189 10.07 18.79 -2.18
C GLN A 189 10.99 18.93 -0.96
N ASN A 190 10.41 18.99 0.25
CA ASN A 190 11.13 19.16 1.51
C ASN A 190 11.17 17.87 2.37
N GLU A 191 10.83 16.71 1.81
CA GLU A 191 10.76 15.44 2.57
C GLU A 191 12.13 14.82 2.87
N GLY A 192 13.20 15.29 2.22
CA GLY A 192 14.55 14.77 2.40
C GLY A 192 14.74 13.33 1.87
N PRO A 193 15.90 12.70 2.13
CA PRO A 193 16.21 11.37 1.61
C PRO A 193 15.45 10.23 2.30
N TYR A 194 14.94 10.46 3.51
CA TYR A 194 14.30 9.46 4.36
C TYR A 194 12.86 9.83 4.70
N PRO A 195 11.94 9.87 3.72
CA PRO A 195 10.55 10.14 4.00
C PRO A 195 9.94 9.07 4.93
N ALA A 196 9.14 9.54 5.88
CA ALA A 196 8.31 8.72 6.75
C ALA A 196 6.83 9.04 6.52
N ARG A 197 5.96 8.06 6.77
CA ARG A 197 4.50 8.17 6.61
C ARG A 197 3.81 7.40 7.72
N CYS A 198 2.50 7.59 7.89
CA CYS A 198 1.72 6.78 8.83
C CYS A 198 1.79 5.29 8.42
N CYS A 199 2.04 4.42 9.39
CA CYS A 199 2.23 2.99 9.20
C CYS A 199 1.00 2.21 9.70
N LEU A 200 0.99 0.90 9.46
CA LEU A 200 0.01 -0.02 10.03
C LEU A 200 0.56 -0.52 11.37
N ASP A 201 0.18 0.14 12.47
CA ASP A 201 0.69 -0.15 13.81
C ASP A 201 0.50 -1.65 14.17
N SER A 202 -0.60 -2.25 13.72
CA SER A 202 -0.88 -3.66 14.01
C SER A 202 0.07 -4.61 13.31
N VAL A 203 0.48 -4.29 12.07
CA VAL A 203 1.46 -5.07 11.31
C VAL A 203 2.87 -4.85 11.88
N GLU A 204 3.20 -3.61 12.28
CA GLU A 204 4.47 -3.30 12.94
C GLU A 204 4.62 -4.09 14.24
N LYS A 205 3.60 -4.09 15.10
CA LYS A 205 3.61 -4.89 16.33
C LYS A 205 3.79 -6.38 16.04
N TYR A 206 3.12 -6.91 15.01
CA TYR A 206 3.27 -8.32 14.63
C TYR A 206 4.72 -8.64 14.22
N ARG A 207 5.36 -7.77 13.45
CA ARG A 207 6.71 -8.01 12.93
C ARG A 207 7.81 -7.75 13.95
N SER A 208 7.76 -6.62 14.64
CA SER A 208 8.82 -6.16 15.54
C SER A 208 8.72 -6.80 16.93
N GLU A 209 7.52 -7.02 17.47
CA GLU A 209 7.33 -7.51 18.84
C GLU A 209 7.02 -9.01 18.92
N TYR A 210 6.09 -9.50 18.07
CA TYR A 210 5.64 -10.89 18.09
C TYR A 210 6.60 -11.82 17.34
N ARG A 211 6.81 -11.61 16.03
CA ARG A 211 7.77 -12.41 15.23
C ARG A 211 9.23 -12.00 15.44
N ARG A 212 9.47 -10.75 15.81
CA ARG A 212 10.82 -10.19 16.03
C ARG A 212 11.74 -10.39 14.83
N TYR A 213 11.24 -10.10 13.63
CA TYR A 213 12.10 -10.04 12.46
C TYR A 213 13.23 -9.04 12.69
N ARG A 214 14.38 -9.28 12.07
CA ARG A 214 15.49 -8.33 12.07
C ARG A 214 15.08 -6.92 11.65
N GLN A 215 14.17 -6.81 10.69
CA GLN A 215 13.66 -5.55 10.15
C GLN A 215 12.13 -5.60 9.98
N ALA A 216 11.47 -4.44 10.01
CA ALA A 216 10.01 -4.36 9.89
C ALA A 216 9.50 -4.43 8.44
N GLY A 217 10.37 -4.33 7.44
CA GLY A 217 10.02 -4.33 6.02
C GLY A 217 9.87 -2.95 5.38
N PRO A 218 9.95 -2.85 4.04
CA PRO A 218 10.08 -1.59 3.31
C PRO A 218 8.87 -0.66 3.43
N PHE A 219 7.69 -1.17 3.77
CA PHE A 219 6.50 -0.34 3.99
C PHE A 219 6.57 0.42 5.32
N LEU A 220 7.09 -0.23 6.37
CA LEU A 220 7.06 0.25 7.76
C LEU A 220 8.33 1.01 8.17
N MET A 221 9.49 0.61 7.63
CA MET A 221 10.77 1.20 7.99
C MET A 221 10.97 2.62 7.46
N TYR A 222 11.91 3.36 8.04
CA TYR A 222 12.39 4.67 7.59
C TYR A 222 13.88 4.82 7.94
N GLY A 223 14.53 5.89 7.46
CA GLY A 223 15.96 6.14 7.69
C GLY A 223 16.90 5.44 6.68
N PRO A 224 18.21 5.42 6.97
CA PRO A 224 19.24 4.89 6.06
C PRO A 224 19.08 3.40 5.71
N ASP A 225 18.70 2.57 6.69
CA ASP A 225 18.49 1.14 6.47
C ASP A 225 17.34 0.89 5.49
N TRP A 226 16.27 1.68 5.60
CA TRP A 226 15.16 1.64 4.65
C TRP A 226 15.61 2.04 3.24
N GLU A 227 16.41 3.09 3.08
CA GLU A 227 16.90 3.54 1.78
C GLU A 227 17.72 2.46 1.08
N ASN A 228 18.65 1.83 1.81
CA ASN A 228 19.50 0.76 1.27
C ASN A 228 18.66 -0.45 0.81
N LEU A 229 17.72 -0.89 1.65
CA LEU A 229 16.81 -1.97 1.29
C LEU A 229 15.93 -1.59 0.10
N ARG A 230 15.36 -0.37 0.11
CA ARG A 230 14.49 0.14 -0.94
C ARG A 230 15.18 0.17 -2.30
N LYS A 231 16.38 0.74 -2.40
CA LYS A 231 17.18 0.79 -3.63
C LYS A 231 17.47 -0.62 -4.18
N THR A 232 17.82 -1.54 -3.30
CA THR A 232 18.11 -2.93 -3.66
C THR A 232 16.88 -3.62 -4.26
N ILE A 233 15.70 -3.42 -3.65
CA ILE A 233 14.46 -4.01 -4.15
C ILE A 233 14.03 -3.37 -5.46
N GLU A 234 14.04 -2.04 -5.59
CA GLU A 234 13.62 -1.34 -6.81
C GLU A 234 14.43 -1.79 -8.04
N GLN A 235 15.75 -1.88 -7.92
CA GLN A 235 16.62 -2.37 -9.00
C GLN A 235 16.28 -3.82 -9.37
N SER A 236 16.03 -4.66 -8.37
CA SER A 236 15.70 -6.07 -8.57
C SER A 236 14.34 -6.25 -9.24
N LEU A 237 13.35 -5.43 -8.83
CA LEU A 237 11.99 -5.46 -9.34
C LEU A 237 11.92 -5.06 -10.80
N HIS A 238 12.62 -3.98 -11.18
CA HIS A 238 12.66 -3.51 -12.56
C HIS A 238 13.20 -4.58 -13.53
N LYS A 239 14.24 -5.31 -13.10
CA LYS A 239 14.81 -6.42 -13.85
C LYS A 239 13.83 -7.59 -14.00
N SER A 240 13.11 -7.93 -12.93
CA SER A 240 12.13 -9.02 -12.91
C SER A 240 10.93 -8.73 -13.83
N VAL A 241 10.37 -7.51 -13.77
CA VAL A 241 9.24 -7.05 -14.61
C VAL A 241 9.49 -7.28 -16.10
N THR A 242 10.67 -6.90 -16.58
CA THR A 242 11.00 -6.96 -18.01
C THR A 242 11.03 -8.41 -18.53
N GLN A 243 11.35 -9.36 -17.66
CA GLN A 243 11.40 -10.79 -18.00
C GLN A 243 10.04 -11.51 -17.85
N GLN A 244 9.06 -10.89 -17.20
CA GLN A 244 7.82 -11.56 -16.78
C GLN A 244 6.57 -11.14 -17.57
N CYS A 245 6.71 -10.29 -18.58
CA CYS A 245 5.60 -9.86 -19.44
C CYS A 245 4.87 -11.07 -20.05
N GLU A 246 5.62 -12.05 -20.59
CA GLU A 246 5.06 -13.29 -21.17
C GLU A 246 4.31 -14.14 -20.13
N GLN A 247 4.81 -14.20 -18.89
CA GLN A 247 4.16 -14.96 -17.82
C GLN A 247 2.83 -14.30 -17.41
N ILE A 248 2.83 -12.98 -17.27
CA ILE A 248 1.62 -12.20 -16.96
C ILE A 248 0.61 -12.31 -18.09
N GLU A 249 1.08 -12.32 -19.34
CA GLU A 249 0.25 -12.54 -20.52
C GLU A 249 -0.45 -13.91 -20.46
N SER A 250 0.31 -14.98 -20.19
CA SER A 250 -0.23 -16.33 -20.02
C SER A 250 -1.26 -16.41 -18.87
N ILE A 251 -1.01 -15.75 -17.74
CA ILE A 251 -1.95 -15.70 -16.61
C ILE A 251 -3.23 -14.92 -16.99
N CYS A 252 -3.09 -13.84 -17.77
CA CYS A 252 -4.26 -13.12 -18.27
C CYS A 252 -5.09 -13.99 -19.20
N GLU A 253 -4.49 -14.83 -20.05
CA GLU A 253 -5.23 -15.78 -20.89
C GLU A 253 -5.98 -16.84 -20.09
N GLU A 254 -5.37 -17.38 -19.03
CA GLU A 254 -6.06 -18.27 -18.09
C GLU A 254 -7.24 -17.56 -17.42
N PHE A 255 -7.09 -16.29 -17.04
CA PHE A 255 -8.16 -15.49 -16.48
C PHE A 255 -9.28 -15.20 -17.49
N ILE A 256 -8.95 -14.95 -18.75
CA ILE A 256 -9.94 -14.86 -19.84
C ILE A 256 -10.71 -16.18 -19.99
N GLN A 257 -10.02 -17.33 -19.95
CA GLN A 257 -10.67 -18.63 -20.03
C GLN A 257 -11.58 -18.88 -18.82
N ARG A 258 -11.14 -18.44 -17.64
CA ARG A 258 -11.94 -18.46 -16.42
C ARG A 258 -13.21 -17.63 -16.57
N ILE A 259 -13.12 -16.41 -17.11
CA ILE A 259 -14.28 -15.55 -17.41
C ILE A 259 -15.28 -16.26 -18.34
N CYS A 260 -14.80 -16.87 -19.44
CA CYS A 260 -15.65 -17.65 -20.35
C CYS A 260 -16.40 -18.79 -19.64
N THR A 261 -15.77 -19.41 -18.65
CA THR A 261 -16.31 -20.59 -17.95
C THR A 261 -17.35 -20.22 -16.90
N ILE A 262 -17.15 -19.11 -16.17
CA ILE A 262 -18.02 -18.74 -15.04
C ILE A 262 -19.13 -17.76 -15.40
N ARG A 263 -19.09 -17.13 -16.58
CA ARG A 263 -20.19 -16.29 -17.06
C ARG A 263 -21.44 -17.13 -17.26
N ASN A 264 -22.60 -16.56 -16.93
CA ASN A 264 -23.89 -17.23 -17.15
C ASN A 264 -24.32 -17.16 -18.63
N LYS A 265 -25.49 -17.71 -18.95
CA LYS A 265 -26.05 -17.72 -20.31
C LYS A 265 -26.35 -16.32 -20.89
N GLN A 266 -26.38 -15.28 -20.06
CA GLN A 266 -26.57 -13.88 -20.43
C GLN A 266 -25.25 -13.09 -20.50
N ASP A 267 -24.11 -13.80 -20.50
CA ASP A 267 -22.75 -13.28 -20.44
C ASP A 267 -22.41 -12.51 -19.15
N GLU A 268 -23.20 -12.67 -18.09
CA GLU A 268 -23.02 -11.95 -16.83
C GLU A 268 -22.18 -12.74 -15.83
N MET A 269 -21.29 -12.04 -15.13
CA MET A 269 -20.43 -12.58 -14.08
C MET A 269 -21.17 -12.80 -12.76
N PRO A 270 -20.73 -13.78 -11.94
CA PRO A 270 -21.36 -14.03 -10.66
C PRO A 270 -21.15 -12.85 -9.68
N PRO A 271 -22.01 -12.69 -8.66
CA PRO A 271 -21.93 -11.56 -7.71
C PRO A 271 -20.57 -11.42 -7.01
N ASN A 272 -19.88 -12.54 -6.79
CA ASN A 272 -18.58 -12.64 -6.15
C ASN A 272 -17.40 -12.55 -7.13
N PHE A 273 -17.60 -12.05 -8.36
CA PHE A 273 -16.54 -11.92 -9.37
C PHE A 273 -15.30 -11.16 -8.88
N LYS A 274 -15.46 -10.27 -7.89
CA LYS A 274 -14.33 -9.65 -7.18
C LYS A 274 -13.30 -10.68 -6.72
N ASN A 275 -13.73 -11.83 -6.19
CA ASN A 275 -12.86 -12.90 -5.72
C ASN A 275 -12.04 -13.55 -6.85
N GLU A 276 -12.53 -13.52 -8.09
CA GLU A 276 -11.80 -14.02 -9.25
C GLU A 276 -10.73 -13.02 -9.70
N ILE A 277 -11.01 -11.71 -9.62
CA ILE A 277 -9.98 -10.66 -9.81
C ILE A 277 -8.89 -10.78 -8.73
N TYR A 278 -9.27 -11.08 -7.49
CA TYR A 278 -8.33 -11.36 -6.40
C TYR A 278 -7.39 -12.54 -6.71
N LYS A 279 -7.94 -13.65 -7.19
CA LYS A 279 -7.18 -14.84 -7.58
C LYS A 279 -6.21 -14.54 -8.73
N TRP A 280 -6.67 -13.80 -9.75
CA TRP A 280 -5.80 -13.34 -10.84
C TRP A 280 -4.64 -12.50 -10.33
N CYS A 281 -4.90 -11.53 -9.45
CA CYS A 281 -3.85 -10.69 -8.88
C CYS A 281 -2.85 -11.49 -8.04
N LEU A 282 -3.31 -12.48 -7.27
CA LEU A 282 -2.44 -13.39 -6.54
C LEU A 282 -1.56 -14.23 -7.46
N GLU A 283 -2.12 -14.75 -8.56
CA GLU A 283 -1.36 -15.51 -9.55
C GLU A 283 -0.26 -14.65 -10.19
N CYS A 284 -0.59 -13.43 -10.61
CA CYS A 284 0.39 -12.47 -11.14
C CYS A 284 1.48 -12.17 -10.12
N LEU A 285 1.11 -11.86 -8.87
CA LEU A 285 2.07 -11.56 -7.81
C LEU A 285 2.98 -12.75 -7.51
N CYS A 286 2.46 -13.97 -7.46
CA CYS A 286 3.24 -15.19 -7.26
C CYS A 286 4.19 -15.47 -8.43
N SER A 287 3.76 -15.23 -9.68
CA SER A 287 4.63 -15.30 -10.84
C SER A 287 5.79 -14.32 -10.70
N VAL A 288 5.49 -13.07 -10.34
CA VAL A 288 6.48 -12.01 -10.24
C VAL A 288 7.49 -12.26 -9.11
N THR A 289 6.95 -12.58 -7.94
CA THR A 289 7.75 -12.68 -6.71
C THR A 289 8.42 -14.03 -6.51
N LEU A 290 7.80 -15.12 -6.97
CA LEU A 290 8.23 -16.50 -6.69
C LEU A 290 8.57 -17.31 -7.96
N ASN A 291 8.35 -16.75 -9.16
CA ASN A 291 8.47 -17.46 -10.45
C ASN A 291 7.67 -18.76 -10.48
N LYS A 292 6.46 -18.73 -9.91
CA LYS A 292 5.59 -19.90 -9.80
C LYS A 292 4.14 -19.53 -10.02
N LYS A 293 3.48 -20.38 -10.81
CA LYS A 293 2.03 -20.47 -10.84
C LYS A 293 1.57 -21.40 -9.70
N LEU A 294 0.75 -20.88 -8.79
CA LEU A 294 0.19 -21.66 -7.67
C LEU A 294 -1.20 -22.22 -8.00
N GLY A 295 -1.84 -21.76 -9.08
CA GLY A 295 -3.11 -22.31 -9.55
C GLY A 295 -4.34 -21.75 -8.83
N PHE A 296 -4.33 -20.47 -8.46
CA PHE A 296 -5.48 -19.75 -7.92
C PHE A 296 -6.66 -19.70 -8.91
N LEU A 297 -6.38 -19.70 -10.21
CA LEU A 297 -7.39 -19.66 -11.27
C LEU A 297 -7.99 -21.05 -11.60
N ASP A 298 -7.33 -22.13 -11.17
CA ASP A 298 -7.83 -23.50 -11.30
C ASP A 298 -8.72 -23.86 -10.10
N SER A 299 -9.99 -24.15 -10.37
CA SER A 299 -10.93 -24.53 -9.30
C SER A 299 -10.72 -25.93 -8.75
N SER A 300 -10.06 -26.81 -9.50
CA SER A 300 -9.86 -28.20 -9.10
C SER A 300 -8.78 -28.35 -8.02
N GLY A 301 -7.75 -27.49 -8.04
CA GLY A 301 -6.63 -27.50 -7.10
C GLY A 301 -6.83 -26.66 -5.83
N LEU A 302 -7.86 -25.82 -5.78
CA LEU A 302 -8.05 -24.87 -4.69
C LEU A 302 -8.78 -25.50 -3.50
N SER A 303 -8.03 -26.04 -2.54
CA SER A 303 -8.56 -26.54 -1.27
C SER A 303 -8.12 -25.67 -0.08
N ALA A 304 -8.88 -25.66 1.02
CA ALA A 304 -8.52 -24.90 2.23
C ALA A 304 -7.18 -25.33 2.86
N THR A 305 -6.69 -26.52 2.54
CA THR A 305 -5.40 -27.05 3.01
C THR A 305 -4.25 -26.80 2.03
N SER A 306 -4.55 -26.52 0.76
CA SER A 306 -3.55 -26.20 -0.26
C SER A 306 -2.82 -24.89 0.06
N ASP A 307 -1.56 -24.77 -0.37
CA ASP A 307 -0.81 -23.52 -0.26
C ASP A 307 -1.58 -22.29 -0.84
N PRO A 308 -2.17 -22.34 -2.05
CA PRO A 308 -2.97 -21.22 -2.57
C PRO A 308 -4.24 -20.94 -1.74
N GLY A 309 -4.97 -21.97 -1.29
CA GLY A 309 -6.15 -21.76 -0.43
C GLY A 309 -5.79 -21.10 0.91
N ARG A 310 -4.70 -21.55 1.55
CA ARG A 310 -4.19 -20.96 2.79
C ARG A 310 -3.72 -19.52 2.61
N LEU A 311 -3.08 -19.20 1.49
CA LEU A 311 -2.71 -17.81 1.17
C LEU A 311 -3.95 -16.94 0.98
N LEU A 312 -4.95 -17.42 0.22
CA LEU A 312 -6.18 -16.68 -0.03
C LEU A 312 -6.97 -16.41 1.26
N ASP A 313 -7.16 -17.44 2.08
CA ASP A 313 -7.86 -17.34 3.36
C ASP A 313 -7.08 -16.46 4.35
N GLY A 314 -5.76 -16.66 4.42
CA GLY A 314 -4.86 -15.88 5.25
C GLY A 314 -4.92 -14.39 4.90
N LEU A 315 -4.88 -14.03 3.62
CA LEU A 315 -4.92 -12.63 3.19
C LEU A 315 -6.28 -11.98 3.44
N THR A 316 -7.36 -12.70 3.16
CA THR A 316 -8.72 -12.22 3.42
C THR A 316 -8.91 -11.98 4.92
N GLY A 317 -8.49 -12.94 5.75
CA GLY A 317 -8.56 -12.85 7.21
C GLY A 317 -7.65 -11.77 7.80
N ALA A 318 -6.44 -11.61 7.27
CA ALA A 318 -5.51 -10.57 7.69
C ALA A 318 -6.04 -9.18 7.34
N THR A 319 -6.61 -8.98 6.16
CA THR A 319 -7.20 -7.70 5.74
C THR A 319 -8.30 -7.26 6.70
N GLU A 320 -9.23 -8.16 7.05
CA GLU A 320 -10.30 -7.84 7.99
C GLU A 320 -9.77 -7.61 9.41
N ALA A 321 -8.73 -8.35 9.82
CA ALA A 321 -8.09 -8.16 11.12
C ALA A 321 -7.37 -6.81 11.21
N ILE A 322 -6.61 -6.42 10.18
CA ILE A 322 -5.96 -5.11 10.06
C ILE A 322 -7.03 -4.04 10.14
N ARG A 323 -8.11 -4.12 9.35
CA ARG A 323 -9.20 -3.14 9.40
C ARG A 323 -9.78 -2.98 10.82
N LYS A 324 -10.01 -4.08 11.54
CA LYS A 324 -10.47 -4.05 12.93
C LYS A 324 -9.45 -3.49 13.91
N CYS A 325 -8.16 -3.75 13.70
CA CYS A 325 -7.11 -3.23 14.55
C CYS A 325 -6.90 -1.73 14.31
N GLU A 326 -6.80 -1.29 13.06
CA GLU A 326 -6.51 0.09 12.71
C GLU A 326 -7.70 1.01 13.00
N TYR A 327 -8.93 0.64 12.63
CA TYR A 327 -10.12 1.51 12.81
C TYR A 327 -10.95 1.17 14.05
N GLY A 328 -10.72 0.03 14.67
CA GLY A 328 -11.41 -0.37 15.88
C GLY A 328 -10.71 0.16 17.14
N PHE A 329 -11.03 -0.49 18.25
CA PHE A 329 -10.50 -0.11 19.55
C PHE A 329 -9.08 -0.67 19.74
N HIS A 330 -8.07 0.17 19.97
CA HIS A 330 -6.65 -0.21 20.06
C HIS A 330 -6.23 -0.90 21.37
N LEU A 331 -7.15 -1.56 22.08
CA LEU A 331 -6.78 -2.44 23.20
C LEU A 331 -5.80 -3.54 22.78
N TRP A 332 -5.78 -3.90 21.50
CA TRP A 332 -4.82 -4.85 20.94
C TRP A 332 -3.35 -4.42 21.13
N LYS A 333 -3.06 -3.13 21.35
CA LYS A 333 -1.72 -2.65 21.70
C LYS A 333 -1.25 -3.17 23.06
N PHE A 334 -2.15 -3.42 24.00
CA PHE A 334 -1.81 -3.85 25.37
C PHE A 334 -2.18 -5.29 25.71
N MET A 335 -3.25 -5.81 25.10
CA MET A 335 -3.78 -7.13 25.42
C MET A 335 -4.19 -7.90 24.16
N GLU A 336 -4.24 -9.22 24.25
CA GLU A 336 -4.60 -10.05 23.11
C GLU A 336 -6.12 -10.06 22.85
N THR A 337 -6.59 -9.08 22.07
CA THR A 337 -8.00 -9.02 21.65
C THR A 337 -8.30 -10.07 20.57
N PRO A 338 -9.59 -10.39 20.30
CA PRO A 338 -9.95 -11.28 19.18
C PRO A 338 -9.46 -10.78 17.82
N ALA A 339 -9.45 -9.46 17.59
CA ALA A 339 -8.92 -8.87 16.36
C ALA A 339 -7.40 -9.11 16.23
N TRP A 340 -6.65 -8.92 17.32
CA TRP A 340 -5.22 -9.23 17.37
C TRP A 340 -4.93 -10.70 17.11
N LYS A 341 -5.64 -11.60 17.78
CA LYS A 341 -5.47 -13.06 17.61
C LYS A 341 -5.78 -13.49 16.18
N LEU A 342 -6.80 -12.89 15.56
CA LEU A 342 -7.14 -13.11 14.17
C LEU A 342 -6.02 -12.61 13.24
N LEU A 343 -5.44 -11.44 13.51
CA LEU A 343 -4.31 -10.91 12.74
C LEU A 343 -3.12 -11.87 12.80
N VAL A 344 -2.69 -12.22 14.02
CA VAL A 344 -1.56 -13.13 14.25
C VAL A 344 -1.77 -14.46 13.54
N LYS A 345 -2.95 -15.10 13.70
CA LYS A 345 -3.26 -16.38 13.04
C LYS A 345 -3.09 -16.31 11.52
N ASN A 346 -3.61 -15.25 10.90
CA ASN A 346 -3.59 -15.11 9.45
C ASN A 346 -2.22 -14.70 8.92
N CYS A 347 -1.52 -13.80 9.60
CA CYS A 347 -0.14 -13.45 9.26
C CYS A 347 0.81 -14.65 9.44
N ASP A 348 0.63 -15.46 10.48
CA ASP A 348 1.40 -16.71 10.68
C ASP A 348 1.13 -17.72 9.55
N MET A 349 -0.11 -17.79 9.07
CA MET A 349 -0.47 -18.64 7.93
C MET A 349 0.24 -18.20 6.65
N ILE A 350 0.18 -16.91 6.33
CA ILE A 350 0.85 -16.33 5.15
C ILE A 350 2.35 -16.53 5.27
N ASP A 351 2.95 -16.17 6.41
CA ASP A 351 4.37 -16.35 6.70
C ASP A 351 4.81 -17.80 6.49
N SER A 352 4.06 -18.78 7.00
CA SER A 352 4.41 -20.19 6.84
C SER A 352 4.45 -20.65 5.38
N VAL A 353 3.52 -20.18 4.54
CA VAL A 353 3.48 -20.53 3.12
C VAL A 353 4.62 -19.82 2.39
N LEU A 354 4.80 -18.51 2.60
CA LEU A 354 5.88 -17.76 1.96
C LEU A 354 7.25 -18.30 2.35
N ASN A 355 7.49 -18.62 3.62
CA ASN A 355 8.76 -19.18 4.08
C ASN A 355 9.06 -20.52 3.38
N LYS A 356 8.04 -21.39 3.22
CA LYS A 356 8.19 -22.64 2.45
C LYS A 356 8.66 -22.38 1.01
N HIS A 357 8.19 -21.31 0.38
CA HIS A 357 8.63 -20.92 -0.96
C HIS A 357 10.04 -20.30 -0.97
N VAL A 358 10.38 -19.49 0.03
CA VAL A 358 11.74 -18.94 0.21
C VAL A 358 12.75 -20.06 0.39
N GLN A 359 12.50 -21.01 1.29
CA GLN A 359 13.38 -22.17 1.49
C GLN A 359 13.59 -22.98 0.22
N ARG A 360 12.49 -23.25 -0.53
CA ARG A 360 12.58 -23.92 -1.84
C ARG A 360 13.39 -23.12 -2.86
N GLY A 361 13.28 -21.79 -2.85
CA GLY A 361 14.09 -20.90 -3.69
C GLY A 361 15.57 -21.01 -3.36
N ILE A 362 15.92 -21.02 -2.08
CA ILE A 362 17.30 -21.22 -1.60
C ILE A 362 17.84 -22.57 -2.07
N THR A 363 17.10 -23.66 -1.85
CA THR A 363 17.52 -25.01 -2.30
C THR A 363 17.68 -25.05 -3.82
N SER A 364 16.73 -24.48 -4.58
CA SER A 364 16.82 -24.49 -6.04
C SER A 364 18.01 -23.69 -6.57
N LEU A 365 18.39 -22.58 -5.93
CA LEU A 365 19.56 -21.80 -6.35
C LEU A 365 20.87 -22.53 -6.05
N ARG A 366 20.94 -23.33 -4.97
CA ARG A 366 22.08 -24.22 -4.69
C ARG A 366 22.23 -25.25 -5.79
N ASP A 367 21.15 -25.96 -6.11
CA ASP A 367 21.17 -26.99 -7.15
C ASP A 367 21.57 -26.42 -8.52
N LYS A 368 21.12 -25.20 -8.84
CA LYS A 368 21.48 -24.51 -10.10
C LYS A 368 22.95 -24.05 -10.09
N LYS A 369 23.49 -23.62 -8.95
CA LYS A 369 24.92 -23.30 -8.77
C LYS A 369 25.78 -24.53 -9.08
N ASP A 370 25.44 -25.66 -8.47
CA ASP A 370 26.20 -26.91 -8.62
C ASP A 370 26.19 -27.41 -10.07
N LYS A 371 25.13 -27.09 -10.82
CA LYS A 371 24.97 -27.49 -12.23
C LYS A 371 25.46 -26.45 -13.24
N ASN A 372 26.03 -25.31 -12.83
CA ASN A 372 26.47 -24.21 -13.71
C ASN A 372 25.39 -23.75 -14.72
N VAL A 373 24.13 -23.71 -14.31
CA VAL A 373 23.01 -23.34 -15.20
C VAL A 373 22.82 -21.83 -15.20
N THR A 374 22.70 -21.24 -16.40
CA THR A 374 22.35 -19.84 -16.58
C THR A 374 20.89 -19.60 -16.18
N LEU A 375 20.64 -18.53 -15.42
CA LEU A 375 19.29 -18.19 -14.97
C LEU A 375 18.54 -17.34 -16.01
N GLU A 376 17.52 -17.94 -16.64
CA GLU A 376 16.50 -17.24 -17.44
C GLU A 376 15.22 -17.07 -16.60
N ASN A 377 14.45 -15.99 -16.82
CA ASN A 377 13.19 -15.66 -16.12
C ASN A 377 13.30 -15.67 -14.59
N ILE A 378 14.04 -14.71 -14.02
CA ILE A 378 14.36 -14.70 -12.59
C ILE A 378 13.27 -13.97 -11.78
N SER A 379 12.79 -14.59 -10.71
CA SER A 379 11.89 -13.94 -9.75
C SER A 379 12.56 -12.85 -8.93
N LEU A 380 11.75 -11.95 -8.37
CA LEU A 380 12.22 -11.03 -7.33
C LEU A 380 12.91 -11.77 -6.17
N LEU A 381 12.34 -12.89 -5.71
CA LEU A 381 12.93 -13.73 -4.65
C LEU A 381 14.33 -14.19 -5.02
N GLU A 382 14.50 -14.79 -6.20
CA GLU A 382 15.80 -15.27 -6.65
C GLU A 382 16.81 -14.12 -6.80
N ILE A 383 16.41 -12.98 -7.38
CA ILE A 383 17.31 -11.81 -7.50
C ILE A 383 17.75 -11.32 -6.12
N LEU A 384 16.84 -11.24 -5.15
CA LEU A 384 17.16 -10.78 -3.80
C LEU A 384 18.05 -11.78 -3.04
N LEU A 385 17.86 -13.09 -3.24
CA LEU A 385 18.72 -14.12 -2.65
C LEU A 385 20.16 -14.09 -3.20
N LEU A 386 20.35 -13.59 -4.43
CA LEU A 386 21.68 -13.42 -5.05
C LEU A 386 22.37 -12.12 -4.63
N LYS A 387 21.65 -11.17 -4.01
CA LYS A 387 22.21 -9.87 -3.63
C LYS A 387 22.96 -9.95 -2.30
N GLU A 388 24.20 -9.49 -2.30
CA GLU A 388 25.01 -9.38 -1.09
C GLU A 388 24.33 -8.46 -0.06
N GLY A 389 24.39 -8.86 1.21
CA GLY A 389 23.83 -8.08 2.33
C GLY A 389 22.34 -8.27 2.62
N VAL A 390 21.59 -8.96 1.76
CA VAL A 390 20.17 -9.26 1.97
C VAL A 390 20.01 -10.63 2.65
N VAL A 391 19.37 -10.68 3.83
CA VAL A 391 19.03 -11.96 4.51
C VAL A 391 17.64 -12.47 4.08
N ALA A 392 17.42 -13.78 4.20
CA ALA A 392 16.11 -14.39 3.99
C ALA A 392 15.00 -13.77 4.86
N GLU A 393 15.31 -13.36 6.09
CA GLU A 393 14.33 -12.67 6.96
C GLU A 393 13.89 -11.31 6.37
N ASP A 394 14.80 -10.56 5.76
CA ASP A 394 14.48 -9.28 5.14
C ASP A 394 13.59 -9.52 3.91
N ILE A 395 13.91 -10.54 3.11
CA ILE A 395 13.09 -10.97 1.96
C ILE A 395 11.69 -11.36 2.41
N MET A 396 11.55 -12.07 3.54
CA MET A 396 10.26 -12.43 4.10
C MET A 396 9.42 -11.19 4.41
N THR A 397 10.01 -10.14 4.98
CA THR A 397 9.29 -8.89 5.27
C THR A 397 8.86 -8.15 4.00
N VAL A 398 9.68 -8.19 2.94
CA VAL A 398 9.35 -7.63 1.62
C VAL A 398 8.17 -8.38 1.00
N LEU A 399 8.21 -9.72 1.00
CA LEU A 399 7.12 -10.54 0.47
C LEU A 399 5.83 -10.30 1.28
N LEU A 400 5.91 -10.28 2.61
CA LEU A 400 4.74 -10.00 3.45
C LEU A 400 4.12 -8.63 3.12
N ASP A 401 4.92 -7.59 2.86
CA ASP A 401 4.40 -6.28 2.43
C ASP A 401 3.69 -6.37 1.08
N MET A 402 4.29 -7.01 0.09
CA MET A 402 3.70 -7.13 -1.24
C MET A 402 2.37 -7.89 -1.21
N PHE A 403 2.28 -8.98 -0.43
CA PHE A 403 1.07 -9.78 -0.34
C PHE A 403 -0.03 -9.11 0.50
N LEU A 404 0.29 -8.58 1.70
CA LEU A 404 -0.72 -7.98 2.59
C LEU A 404 -1.32 -6.70 2.01
N ILE A 405 -0.51 -5.89 1.34
CA ILE A 405 -0.90 -4.53 0.92
C ILE A 405 -1.19 -4.47 -0.58
N GLY A 406 -0.43 -5.19 -1.40
CA GLY A 406 -0.52 -5.09 -2.87
C GLY A 406 -1.76 -5.71 -3.47
N VAL A 407 -2.13 -6.92 -3.04
CA VAL A 407 -3.16 -7.73 -3.71
C VAL A 407 -4.53 -7.03 -3.74
N ASN A 408 -4.98 -6.53 -2.58
CA ASN A 408 -6.26 -5.82 -2.48
C ASN A 408 -6.26 -4.51 -3.30
N ALA A 409 -5.15 -3.76 -3.26
CA ALA A 409 -5.03 -2.50 -3.98
C ALA A 409 -5.16 -2.70 -5.50
N THR A 410 -4.44 -3.68 -6.05
CA THR A 410 -4.50 -4.00 -7.49
C THR A 410 -5.87 -4.55 -7.90
N ALA A 411 -6.42 -5.51 -7.14
CA ALA A 411 -7.72 -6.10 -7.47
C ALA A 411 -8.86 -5.07 -7.49
N HIS A 412 -8.90 -4.15 -6.53
CA HIS A 412 -9.89 -3.08 -6.53
C HIS A 412 -9.68 -2.06 -7.66
N THR A 413 -8.43 -1.73 -7.96
CA THR A 413 -8.10 -0.83 -9.08
C THR A 413 -8.62 -1.39 -10.40
N VAL A 414 -8.38 -2.68 -10.67
CA VAL A 414 -8.90 -3.36 -11.86
C VAL A 414 -10.43 -3.41 -11.88
N ALA A 415 -11.07 -3.62 -10.73
CA ALA A 415 -12.52 -3.60 -10.64
C ALA A 415 -13.12 -2.25 -11.04
N PHE A 416 -12.56 -1.13 -10.56
CA PHE A 416 -12.99 0.21 -10.96
C PHE A 416 -12.67 0.52 -12.42
N LEU A 417 -11.52 0.07 -12.92
CA LEU A 417 -11.12 0.21 -14.31
C LEU A 417 -12.10 -0.49 -15.27
N PHE A 418 -12.51 -1.72 -14.96
CA PHE A 418 -13.58 -2.41 -15.69
C PHE A 418 -14.90 -1.67 -15.60
N TYR A 419 -15.26 -1.17 -14.41
CA TYR A 419 -16.48 -0.39 -14.22
C TYR A 419 -16.52 0.87 -15.09
N HIS A 420 -15.46 1.68 -15.08
CA HIS A 420 -15.37 2.90 -15.88
C HIS A 420 -15.47 2.61 -17.37
N LEU A 421 -14.75 1.59 -17.86
CA LEU A 421 -14.81 1.20 -19.27
C LEU A 421 -16.18 0.60 -19.66
N ALA A 422 -16.82 -0.15 -18.77
CA ALA A 422 -18.17 -0.70 -18.98
C ALA A 422 -19.25 0.40 -19.03
N ARG A 423 -19.06 1.49 -18.27
CA ARG A 423 -19.99 2.62 -18.22
C ARG A 423 -19.77 3.68 -19.30
N ASN A 424 -18.65 3.60 -20.03
CA ASN A 424 -18.29 4.57 -21.06
C ASN A 424 -18.05 3.88 -22.42
N PRO A 425 -19.11 3.47 -23.15
CA PRO A 425 -18.98 2.72 -24.40
C PRO A 425 -18.12 3.42 -25.47
N ARG A 426 -18.18 4.75 -25.55
CA ARG A 426 -17.34 5.54 -26.49
C ARG A 426 -15.85 5.38 -26.19
N CYS A 427 -15.47 5.44 -24.92
CA CYS A 427 -14.08 5.21 -24.50
C CYS A 427 -13.66 3.77 -24.79
N GLN A 428 -14.56 2.82 -24.54
CA GLN A 428 -14.32 1.41 -24.79
C GLN A 428 -14.10 1.09 -26.28
N ILE A 429 -14.82 1.78 -27.18
CA ILE A 429 -14.62 1.65 -28.64
C ILE A 429 -13.24 2.18 -29.02
N LYS A 430 -12.85 3.38 -28.55
CA LYS A 430 -11.51 3.93 -28.82
C LYS A 430 -10.40 3.03 -28.30
N LEU A 431 -10.57 2.46 -27.10
CA LEU A 431 -9.65 1.49 -26.54
C LEU A 431 -9.55 0.24 -27.42
N TYR A 432 -10.68 -0.31 -27.85
CA TYR A 432 -10.73 -1.46 -28.76
C TYR A 432 -10.00 -1.19 -30.07
N GLU A 433 -10.19 -0.02 -30.67
CA GLU A 433 -9.52 0.38 -31.92
C GLU A 433 -8.00 0.42 -31.78
N GLU A 434 -7.47 0.80 -30.62
CA GLU A 434 -6.02 0.77 -30.34
C GLU A 434 -5.52 -0.66 -30.08
N VAL A 435 -6.25 -1.46 -29.31
CA VAL A 435 -5.76 -2.80 -28.91
C VAL A 435 -6.01 -3.86 -29.98
N LYS A 436 -6.96 -3.70 -30.90
CA LYS A 436 -7.27 -4.71 -31.93
C LYS A 436 -6.09 -4.95 -32.88
N THR A 437 -5.29 -3.92 -33.14
CA THR A 437 -4.11 -3.98 -34.02
C THR A 437 -2.84 -4.43 -33.29
N SER A 438 -2.91 -4.66 -31.98
CA SER A 438 -1.77 -5.23 -31.26
C SER A 438 -1.50 -6.65 -31.75
N GLY A 439 -0.21 -7.02 -31.84
CA GLY A 439 0.19 -8.39 -32.16
C GLY A 439 -0.31 -9.42 -31.14
N GLU A 440 -0.07 -10.71 -31.40
CA GLU A 440 -0.40 -11.78 -30.46
C GLU A 440 0.46 -11.72 -29.21
N ASN A 441 1.75 -11.40 -29.35
CA ASN A 441 2.71 -11.30 -28.25
C ASN A 441 2.85 -9.85 -27.77
N LEU A 442 2.64 -9.65 -26.47
CA LEU A 442 2.78 -8.34 -25.85
C LEU A 442 4.19 -8.16 -25.31
N SER A 443 4.83 -7.07 -25.71
CA SER A 443 6.09 -6.62 -25.13
C SER A 443 5.86 -5.34 -24.32
N LYS A 444 6.74 -5.09 -23.35
CA LYS A 444 6.76 -3.85 -22.56
C LYS A 444 6.79 -2.60 -23.46
N GLU A 445 7.57 -2.65 -24.54
CA GLU A 445 7.69 -1.55 -25.50
C GLU A 445 6.39 -1.34 -26.30
N ASN A 446 5.77 -2.41 -26.76
CA ASN A 446 4.50 -2.34 -27.50
C ASN A 446 3.40 -1.75 -26.63
N LEU A 447 3.30 -2.18 -25.37
CA LEU A 447 2.29 -1.65 -24.44
C LEU A 447 2.56 -0.18 -24.08
N LYS A 448 3.83 0.24 -24.02
CA LYS A 448 4.19 1.66 -23.79
C LYS A 448 3.69 2.58 -24.90
N ASN A 449 3.58 2.07 -26.12
CA ASN A 449 3.10 2.82 -27.28
C ASN A 449 1.56 2.90 -27.36
N MET A 450 0.82 2.15 -26.53
CA MET A 450 -0.64 2.19 -26.45
C MET A 450 -1.10 3.37 -25.58
N LYS A 451 -1.06 4.58 -26.14
CA LYS A 451 -1.31 5.83 -25.41
C LYS A 451 -2.73 5.91 -24.84
N TYR A 452 -3.73 5.43 -25.56
CA TYR A 452 -5.13 5.48 -25.10
C TYR A 452 -5.41 4.49 -23.97
N LEU A 453 -4.84 3.28 -24.04
CA LEU A 453 -4.81 2.29 -22.96
C LEU A 453 -4.23 2.89 -21.68
N GLN A 454 -3.05 3.51 -21.79
CA GLN A 454 -2.39 4.18 -20.67
C GLN A 454 -3.25 5.32 -20.09
N ALA A 455 -3.87 6.11 -20.97
CA ALA A 455 -4.79 7.17 -20.57
C ALA A 455 -6.02 6.63 -19.82
N CYS A 456 -6.57 5.48 -20.21
CA CYS A 456 -7.67 4.84 -19.50
C CYS A 456 -7.26 4.41 -18.08
N ILE A 457 -6.06 3.85 -17.93
CA ILE A 457 -5.50 3.46 -16.63
C ILE A 457 -5.31 4.70 -15.74
N LYS A 458 -4.67 5.76 -16.27
CA LYS A 458 -4.48 7.04 -15.55
C LYS A 458 -5.80 7.64 -15.09
N GLU A 459 -6.81 7.66 -15.97
CA GLU A 459 -8.11 8.25 -15.65
C GLU A 459 -8.88 7.44 -14.61
N SER A 460 -8.80 6.10 -14.66
CA SER A 460 -9.41 5.25 -13.64
C SER A 460 -8.77 5.47 -12.27
N LEU A 461 -7.44 5.54 -12.23
CA LEU A 461 -6.69 5.80 -11.00
C LEU A 461 -6.93 7.21 -10.45
N ARG A 462 -7.24 8.19 -11.30
CA ARG A 462 -7.64 9.54 -10.87
C ARG A 462 -9.00 9.52 -10.16
N LEU A 463 -9.99 8.82 -10.73
CA LEU A 463 -11.34 8.77 -10.17
C LEU A 463 -11.41 7.89 -8.92
N ASP A 464 -10.78 6.71 -8.94
CA ASP A 464 -10.82 5.73 -7.86
C ASP A 464 -9.39 5.24 -7.54
N PRO A 465 -8.54 6.09 -6.91
CA PRO A 465 -7.22 5.67 -6.46
C PRO A 465 -7.37 4.62 -5.36
N PRO A 466 -6.51 3.57 -5.33
CA PRO A 466 -6.59 2.52 -4.31
C PRO A 466 -6.40 3.07 -2.89
N ILE A 467 -5.58 4.12 -2.76
CA ILE A 467 -5.33 4.83 -1.50
C ILE A 467 -5.78 6.29 -1.67
N PRO A 468 -6.91 6.70 -1.05
CA PRO A 468 -7.49 8.03 -1.27
C PRO A 468 -6.79 9.17 -0.51
N ILE A 469 -6.00 8.84 0.52
CA ILE A 469 -5.29 9.80 1.37
C ILE A 469 -3.82 9.40 1.46
N LEU A 470 -2.93 10.34 1.16
CA LEU A 470 -1.50 10.16 1.35
C LEU A 470 -1.06 10.79 2.67
N SER A 471 0.03 10.31 3.26
CA SER A 471 0.58 10.87 4.49
C SER A 471 2.09 11.05 4.44
N ARG A 472 2.58 12.03 5.20
CA ARG A 472 4.00 12.26 5.48
C ARG A 472 4.21 12.71 6.93
N LEU A 473 5.34 12.35 7.49
CA LEU A 473 5.87 12.96 8.72
C LEU A 473 6.89 14.02 8.31
N LEU A 474 6.72 15.26 8.78
CA LEU A 474 7.65 16.33 8.43
C LEU A 474 9.04 16.09 9.04
N ASN A 475 10.06 16.13 8.19
CA ASN A 475 11.46 15.93 8.60
C ASN A 475 12.14 17.23 9.06
N ASN A 476 11.60 18.39 8.66
CA ASN A 476 12.07 19.73 9.02
C ASN A 476 10.85 20.65 9.23
N ASP A 477 11.06 21.77 9.92
CA ASP A 477 10.06 22.83 10.00
C ASP A 477 9.78 23.38 8.60
N LEU A 478 8.51 23.59 8.27
CA LEU A 478 8.08 23.99 6.94
C LEU A 478 6.97 25.03 7.01
N VAL A 479 7.14 26.13 6.28
CA VAL A 479 6.07 27.10 6.07
C VAL A 479 5.15 26.56 4.98
N ILE A 480 3.90 26.24 5.33
CA ILE A 480 2.87 25.84 4.38
C ILE A 480 1.79 26.89 4.38
N HIS A 481 1.46 27.40 3.18
CA HIS A 481 0.58 28.55 2.99
C HIS A 481 1.19 29.80 3.65
N HIS A 482 0.91 30.04 4.92
CA HIS A 482 1.57 31.07 5.74
C HIS A 482 1.84 30.59 7.17
N TYR A 483 1.60 29.31 7.47
CA TYR A 483 1.77 28.74 8.81
C TYR A 483 3.11 28.03 8.93
N LEU A 484 3.84 28.31 10.01
CA LEU A 484 5.03 27.54 10.36
C LEU A 484 4.60 26.21 11.00
N ILE A 485 4.82 25.10 10.30
CA ILE A 485 4.51 23.75 10.78
C ILE A 485 5.80 23.09 11.26
N PRO A 486 5.87 22.65 12.52
CA PRO A 486 7.09 22.08 13.08
C PRO A 486 7.39 20.68 12.54
N LYS A 487 8.67 20.33 12.55
CA LYS A 487 9.17 18.96 12.37
C LYS A 487 8.44 17.99 13.29
N GLY A 488 8.21 16.77 12.81
CA GLY A 488 7.50 15.73 13.55
C GLY A 488 5.97 15.84 13.46
N THR A 489 5.44 16.83 12.75
CA THR A 489 3.99 16.91 12.48
C THR A 489 3.57 15.91 11.41
N HIS A 490 2.47 15.19 11.65
CA HIS A 490 1.85 14.33 10.64
C HIS A 490 1.01 15.14 9.66
N ILE A 491 1.29 14.97 8.38
CA ILE A 491 0.57 15.63 7.28
C ILE A 491 -0.27 14.60 6.54
N LEU A 492 -1.55 14.89 6.35
CA LEU A 492 -2.46 14.13 5.49
C LEU A 492 -2.87 14.94 4.28
N PHE A 493 -2.67 14.40 3.08
CA PHE A 493 -3.06 15.01 1.82
C PHE A 493 -4.35 14.35 1.34
N ALA A 494 -5.40 15.15 1.19
CA ALA A 494 -6.66 14.67 0.61
C ALA A 494 -6.60 14.70 -0.93
N THR A 495 -5.63 13.97 -1.51
CA THR A 495 -5.38 13.97 -2.96
C THR A 495 -6.60 13.53 -3.75
N HIS A 496 -7.39 12.57 -3.25
CA HIS A 496 -8.64 12.14 -3.89
C HIS A 496 -9.69 13.25 -4.00
N LEU A 497 -9.72 14.23 -3.09
CA LEU A 497 -10.65 15.36 -3.23
C LEU A 497 -10.27 16.27 -4.39
N ASN A 498 -8.97 16.40 -4.66
CA ASN A 498 -8.47 17.26 -5.73
C ASN A 498 -8.79 16.70 -7.11
N THR A 499 -8.95 15.38 -7.22
CA THR A 499 -9.29 14.77 -8.49
C THR A 499 -10.69 15.14 -8.98
N PHE A 500 -11.60 15.57 -8.10
CA PHE A 500 -12.95 16.01 -8.45
C PHE A 500 -13.13 17.53 -8.52
N ARG A 501 -12.05 18.32 -8.44
CA ARG A 501 -12.13 19.79 -8.54
C ARG A 501 -11.99 20.21 -10.00
N GLU A 502 -12.97 20.97 -10.49
CA GLU A 502 -12.95 21.57 -11.83
C GLU A 502 -11.76 22.53 -12.05
N GLU A 503 -11.22 23.09 -10.96
CA GLU A 503 -9.98 23.89 -10.98
C GLU A 503 -8.77 23.10 -11.51
N TYR A 504 -8.73 21.78 -11.29
CA TYR A 504 -7.63 20.92 -11.70
C TYR A 504 -8.02 19.99 -12.85
N PHE A 505 -9.27 19.60 -12.99
CA PHE A 505 -9.70 18.67 -14.04
C PHE A 505 -11.02 19.14 -14.63
N GLU A 506 -11.01 19.62 -15.87
CA GLU A 506 -12.23 19.93 -16.62
C GLU A 506 -13.13 18.67 -16.71
N ASP A 507 -14.42 18.82 -16.42
CA ASP A 507 -15.38 17.71 -16.32
C ASP A 507 -14.88 16.66 -15.32
N ALA A 508 -14.52 17.09 -14.11
CA ALA A 508 -13.72 16.31 -13.15
C ALA A 508 -14.39 14.97 -12.78
N GLN A 509 -15.73 14.91 -12.79
CA GLN A 509 -16.49 13.71 -12.46
C GLN A 509 -16.63 12.72 -13.62
N LYS A 510 -16.35 13.15 -14.86
CA LYS A 510 -16.46 12.28 -16.04
C LYS A 510 -15.17 11.48 -16.23
N PHE A 511 -15.34 10.22 -16.65
CA PHE A 511 -14.24 9.41 -17.16
C PHE A 511 -13.88 9.87 -18.58
N LYS A 512 -12.82 10.67 -18.70
CA LYS A 512 -12.34 11.28 -19.95
C LYS A 512 -10.85 10.98 -20.14
N PRO A 513 -10.48 9.78 -20.63
CA PRO A 513 -9.08 9.41 -20.88
C PRO A 513 -8.33 10.43 -21.75
N GLU A 514 -9.01 11.10 -22.66
CA GLU A 514 -8.44 12.07 -23.60
C GLU A 514 -7.64 13.18 -22.92
N ARG A 515 -7.93 13.51 -21.65
CA ARG A 515 -7.16 14.52 -20.89
C ARG A 515 -5.68 14.15 -20.74
N TRP A 516 -5.35 12.86 -20.78
CA TRP A 516 -3.98 12.35 -20.62
C TRP A 516 -3.21 12.23 -21.94
N LEU A 517 -3.82 12.58 -23.07
CA LEU A 517 -3.20 12.47 -24.40
C LEU A 517 -2.50 13.77 -24.85
N SER A 518 -2.70 14.87 -24.12
CA SER A 518 -2.07 16.15 -24.38
C SER A 518 -0.55 16.09 -24.20
N ASN A 519 0.19 16.70 -25.13
CA ASN A 519 1.66 16.79 -25.09
C ASN A 519 2.18 17.84 -24.10
N GLU A 520 1.31 18.71 -23.56
CA GLU A 520 1.71 19.69 -22.54
C GLU A 520 1.74 18.99 -21.17
N LEU A 521 2.93 18.95 -20.56
CA LEU A 521 3.21 18.43 -19.22
C LEU A 521 2.66 17.00 -18.92
N GLY A 522 2.44 16.16 -19.93
CA GLY A 522 1.89 14.80 -19.73
C GLY A 522 0.39 14.74 -19.47
N GLY A 523 -0.37 15.73 -19.96
CA GLY A 523 -1.82 15.84 -19.79
C GLY A 523 -2.25 16.78 -18.67
N PHE A 524 -1.30 17.52 -18.09
CA PHE A 524 -1.56 18.51 -17.05
C PHE A 524 -1.51 19.92 -17.65
N GLY A 525 -2.53 20.74 -17.42
CA GLY A 525 -2.60 22.14 -17.81
C GLY A 525 -1.78 23.08 -16.92
N ASN A 526 -1.31 22.63 -15.75
CA ASN A 526 -0.32 23.36 -14.96
C ASN A 526 0.55 22.42 -14.10
N GLU A 527 1.60 22.99 -13.52
CA GLU A 527 2.63 22.27 -12.76
C GLU A 527 2.13 21.65 -11.44
N PHE A 528 1.05 22.18 -10.85
CA PHE A 528 0.46 21.69 -9.62
C PHE A 528 -0.67 20.67 -9.84
N GLN A 529 -1.31 20.68 -11.01
CA GLN A 529 -2.32 19.68 -11.39
C GLN A 529 -1.74 18.26 -11.34
N ALA A 530 -0.44 18.15 -11.59
CA ALA A 530 0.34 16.92 -11.45
C ALA A 530 0.29 16.34 -10.01
N PHE A 531 0.25 17.21 -9.00
CA PHE A 531 0.10 16.86 -7.58
C PHE A 531 -1.37 16.71 -7.15
N ALA A 532 -2.33 17.05 -8.02
CA ALA A 532 -3.75 16.85 -7.77
C ALA A 532 -4.17 15.38 -7.92
N SER A 533 -3.38 14.56 -8.62
CA SER A 533 -3.60 13.11 -8.75
C SER A 533 -2.30 12.34 -8.53
N LEU A 534 -2.18 11.67 -7.37
CA LEU A 534 -1.00 10.90 -6.97
C LEU A 534 -1.39 9.46 -6.58
N PRO A 535 -1.96 8.64 -7.48
CA PRO A 535 -2.49 7.32 -7.15
C PRO A 535 -1.43 6.33 -6.64
N PHE A 536 -0.17 6.52 -7.05
CA PHE A 536 0.98 5.73 -6.60
C PHE A 536 1.85 6.49 -5.57
N GLY A 537 1.40 7.64 -5.08
CA GLY A 537 2.22 8.56 -4.31
C GLY A 537 3.34 9.22 -5.13
N HIS A 538 4.26 9.87 -4.44
CA HIS A 538 5.39 10.58 -5.04
C HIS A 538 6.66 10.45 -4.18
N GLY A 539 7.83 10.72 -4.77
CA GLY A 539 9.13 10.71 -4.12
C GLY A 539 9.68 9.32 -3.80
N PRO A 540 10.76 9.22 -2.99
CA PRO A 540 11.43 7.96 -2.67
C PRO A 540 10.51 6.92 -2.00
N LYS A 541 9.40 7.35 -1.37
CA LYS A 541 8.39 6.46 -0.75
C LYS A 541 7.18 6.18 -1.63
N ALA A 542 7.25 6.48 -2.93
CA ALA A 542 6.22 6.10 -3.88
C ALA A 542 6.00 4.58 -3.91
N CYS A 543 4.91 4.13 -4.53
CA CYS A 543 4.57 2.72 -4.64
C CYS A 543 5.74 1.92 -5.23
N LEU A 544 6.17 0.89 -4.50
CA LEU A 544 7.26 0.01 -4.92
C LEU A 544 6.89 -0.77 -6.18
N ALA A 545 5.64 -1.23 -6.25
CA ALA A 545 5.14 -2.11 -7.31
C ALA A 545 4.49 -1.35 -8.48
N LYS A 546 4.70 -0.03 -8.61
CA LYS A 546 4.05 0.81 -9.63
C LYS A 546 4.18 0.22 -11.04
N GLU A 547 5.41 -0.12 -11.43
CA GLU A 547 5.70 -0.61 -12.78
C GLU A 547 5.06 -1.98 -13.06
N ILE A 548 5.06 -2.89 -12.07
CA ILE A 548 4.40 -4.19 -12.16
C ILE A 548 2.90 -3.99 -12.38
N VAL A 549 2.27 -3.20 -11.51
CA VAL A 549 0.81 -3.04 -11.51
C VAL A 549 0.35 -2.34 -12.78
N GLU A 550 1.08 -1.34 -13.28
CA GLU A 550 0.82 -0.71 -14.57
C GLU A 550 0.87 -1.72 -15.73
N MET A 551 1.89 -2.60 -15.73
CA MET A 551 2.03 -3.64 -16.75
C MET A 551 0.92 -4.70 -16.66
N GLU A 552 0.62 -5.19 -15.45
CA GLU A 552 -0.47 -6.15 -15.19
C GLU A 552 -1.82 -5.62 -15.69
N MET A 553 -2.15 -4.36 -15.36
CA MET A 553 -3.37 -3.71 -15.83
C MET A 553 -3.38 -3.56 -17.35
N ALA A 554 -2.26 -3.15 -17.95
CA ALA A 554 -2.15 -2.96 -19.39
C ALA A 554 -2.36 -4.28 -20.16
N VAL A 555 -1.66 -5.35 -19.78
CA VAL A 555 -1.81 -6.67 -20.40
C VAL A 555 -3.23 -7.20 -20.23
N LEU A 556 -3.79 -7.08 -19.02
CA LEU A 556 -5.16 -7.52 -18.76
C LEU A 556 -6.17 -6.77 -19.62
N LEU A 557 -6.06 -5.44 -19.71
CA LEU A 557 -6.94 -4.63 -20.56
C LEU A 557 -6.85 -5.03 -22.02
N VAL A 558 -5.64 -5.22 -22.56
CA VAL A 558 -5.47 -5.66 -23.95
C VAL A 558 -6.17 -7.00 -24.18
N LYS A 559 -5.91 -8.01 -23.35
CA LYS A 559 -6.52 -9.35 -23.50
C LYS A 559 -8.03 -9.32 -23.33
N VAL A 560 -8.55 -8.57 -22.34
CA VAL A 560 -10.00 -8.45 -22.10
C VAL A 560 -10.69 -7.72 -23.24
N PHE A 561 -10.23 -6.53 -23.63
CA PHE A 561 -10.95 -5.68 -24.57
C PHE A 561 -10.75 -6.08 -26.03
N LYS A 562 -9.70 -6.84 -26.38
CA LYS A 562 -9.64 -7.54 -27.67
C LYS A 562 -10.77 -8.56 -27.81
N LYS A 563 -11.08 -9.32 -26.75
CA LYS A 563 -12.05 -10.43 -26.79
C LYS A 563 -13.47 -10.02 -26.42
N PHE A 564 -13.65 -9.02 -25.57
CA PHE A 564 -14.94 -8.70 -24.97
C PHE A 564 -15.33 -7.23 -25.10
N ARG A 565 -16.63 -7.00 -25.18
CA ARG A 565 -17.28 -5.74 -24.86
C ARG A 565 -17.88 -5.86 -23.46
N LEU A 566 -17.57 -4.91 -22.58
CA LEU A 566 -18.04 -4.91 -21.21
C LEU A 566 -19.26 -4.00 -21.05
N GLU A 567 -20.25 -4.44 -20.29
CA GLU A 567 -21.40 -3.64 -19.85
C GLU A 567 -21.63 -3.80 -18.35
N TYR A 568 -22.20 -2.78 -17.72
CA TYR A 568 -22.63 -2.82 -16.33
C TYR A 568 -24.02 -2.19 -16.20
N ASN A 569 -25.02 -3.03 -15.92
CA ASN A 569 -26.44 -2.64 -15.99
C ASN A 569 -27.07 -2.37 -14.61
N TYR A 570 -26.24 -2.24 -13.58
CA TYR A 570 -26.67 -1.94 -12.22
C TYR A 570 -26.32 -0.49 -11.86
N GLY A 571 -26.96 0.05 -10.81
CA GLY A 571 -26.69 1.43 -10.38
C GLY A 571 -25.23 1.64 -9.96
N ASP A 572 -24.80 2.90 -9.88
CA ASP A 572 -23.39 3.28 -9.74
C ASP A 572 -22.65 2.57 -8.59
N ILE A 573 -21.43 2.10 -8.88
CA ILE A 573 -20.52 1.53 -7.89
C ILE A 573 -19.81 2.69 -7.19
N GLN A 574 -19.92 2.76 -5.87
CA GLN A 574 -19.17 3.71 -5.05
C GLN A 574 -17.98 3.03 -4.37
N SER A 575 -16.98 3.81 -3.96
CA SER A 575 -15.88 3.34 -3.13
C SER A 575 -16.25 3.41 -1.63
N SER A 576 -16.02 2.32 -0.89
CA SER A 576 -16.21 2.28 0.57
C SER A 576 -15.15 3.05 1.35
N ASN A 577 -13.98 3.35 0.75
CA ASN A 577 -12.87 4.10 1.36
C ASN A 577 -12.46 3.64 2.78
N GLU A 578 -12.67 2.36 3.10
CA GLU A 578 -12.32 1.73 4.38
C GLU A 578 -10.96 1.02 4.23
N LEU A 579 -9.87 1.67 4.64
CA LEU A 579 -8.46 1.31 4.35
C LEU A 579 -8.05 1.46 2.88
N LEU A 580 -8.81 0.85 1.98
CA LEU A 580 -8.62 0.89 0.53
C LEU A 580 -9.94 1.30 -0.14
N ALA A 581 -9.83 1.87 -1.33
CA ALA A 581 -11.00 2.08 -2.17
C ALA A 581 -11.54 0.72 -2.67
N SER A 582 -12.62 0.21 -2.07
CA SER A 582 -13.26 -1.06 -2.47
C SER A 582 -14.63 -0.83 -3.09
N PRO A 583 -15.00 -1.57 -4.14
CA PRO A 583 -16.34 -1.54 -4.70
C PRO A 583 -17.43 -1.90 -3.67
N THR A 584 -18.41 -1.01 -3.50
CA THR A 584 -19.56 -1.19 -2.59
C THR A 584 -20.63 -2.13 -3.11
N LYS A 585 -20.60 -2.49 -4.40
CA LYS A 585 -21.60 -3.32 -5.07
C LYS A 585 -20.99 -4.56 -5.71
N PRO A 586 -21.78 -5.63 -5.89
CA PRO A 586 -21.38 -6.80 -6.68
C PRO A 586 -20.92 -6.43 -8.10
N LEU A 587 -19.84 -7.06 -8.54
CA LEU A 587 -19.20 -6.82 -9.84
C LEU A 587 -19.82 -7.68 -10.96
N LYS A 588 -21.14 -7.58 -11.12
CA LYS A 588 -21.91 -8.30 -12.14
C LYS A 588 -21.77 -7.67 -13.53
N PHE A 589 -20.55 -7.66 -14.05
CA PHE A 589 -20.29 -7.20 -15.42
C PHE A 589 -20.83 -8.19 -16.44
N ARG A 590 -21.23 -7.70 -17.61
CA ARG A 590 -21.49 -8.55 -18.77
C ARG A 590 -20.27 -8.53 -19.69
N PHE A 591 -19.67 -9.69 -19.95
CA PHE A 591 -18.53 -9.88 -20.84
C PHE A 591 -19.01 -10.47 -22.17
N ILE A 592 -19.46 -9.59 -23.07
CA ILE A 592 -20.03 -9.95 -24.36
C ILE A 592 -18.89 -10.22 -25.33
N SER A 593 -18.82 -11.41 -25.93
CA SER A 593 -17.78 -11.75 -26.89
C SER A 593 -17.83 -10.85 -28.13
N ARG A 594 -16.68 -10.34 -28.56
CA ARG A 594 -16.52 -9.63 -29.84
C ARG A 594 -16.40 -10.67 -30.96
N VAL A 595 -17.02 -10.37 -32.10
CA VAL A 595 -16.98 -11.19 -33.32
C VAL A 595 -15.71 -10.89 -34.10
#